data_AF-A0A165NUW1-F1
#
_entry.id   AF-A0A165NUW1-F1
#
_cell.length_a   1.000
_cell.length_b   1.000
_cell.length_c   1.000
_cell.angle_alpha   90.00
_cell.angle_beta   90.00
_cell.angle_gamma   90.00
#
_symmetry.space_group_name_H-M   'P 1'
#
loop_
_entity.id
_entity.type
_entity.pdbx_description
1 polymer ?
#
loop_
_entity_poly.entity_id
_entity_poly.type
_entity_poly.pdbx_seq_one_letter_code
_entity_poly.pdbx_strand_id
1 'polypeptide(L)'
;MAGLLPRCSFDAFFRQSISSLRLAARPRRYLSISADASSSSSAGPNPKPYRKVAATPLRRTAAASLPIRSNPTPTRSNIQAVFTLATAERYLFSRLRGRLPAASQLLHEAFWVPRWRDGEVFVFENGSVVCWGLGEEDARQFAQEVIGGTGVEVGHLKEAETEELDFVMDPTETTRLQGDLIILGDSPSLSSPDSFPSSVPQSALPTETLPARYAFSQALSRSTALSALEVALDDYLSSVAALPNSLETTGKPGLGREALIKKLGRLMKFRQGLNLNRENFLETPDFYWAEPELEAYFKSLSNALEVKIRTTSVNDKITYAAEVQSILRQLLTESTAHRMELVIIALITVEVIVALIRDGPELWHIIIS
;
A
#
# COMPACT_ATOMS: atom_id res chain seq x y z
N MET A 1 17.48 48.80 40.49
CA MET A 1 17.68 50.23 40.17
C MET A 1 18.16 50.28 38.73
N ALA A 2 17.28 50.48 37.74
CA ALA A 2 16.58 51.70 37.35
C ALA A 2 17.35 52.48 36.25
N GLY A 3 16.66 52.73 35.13
CA GLY A 3 17.04 53.57 33.97
C GLY A 3 17.44 52.74 32.74
N LEU A 4 16.64 52.45 31.72
CA LEU A 4 15.52 53.15 31.07
C LEU A 4 15.92 54.53 30.52
N LEU A 5 16.03 54.65 29.19
CA LEU A 5 15.51 55.71 28.31
C LEU A 5 15.88 55.46 26.81
N PRO A 6 15.17 56.09 25.83
CA PRO A 6 14.56 55.41 24.67
C PRO A 6 14.79 56.16 23.33
N ARG A 7 13.88 55.94 22.33
CA ARG A 7 13.60 56.70 21.07
C ARG A 7 14.31 56.16 19.81
N CYS A 8 13.76 56.15 18.60
CA CYS A 8 12.48 56.54 17.96
C CYS A 8 12.41 55.73 16.63
N SER A 9 11.27 55.14 16.24
CA SER A 9 10.25 55.69 15.32
C SER A 9 10.76 56.13 13.95
N PHE A 10 10.38 55.39 12.90
CA PHE A 10 10.15 55.95 11.57
C PHE A 10 8.88 55.30 10.98
N ASP A 11 7.84 56.14 10.90
CA ASP A 11 6.58 55.99 10.18
C ASP A 11 6.82 55.69 8.68
N ALA A 12 6.06 54.77 8.05
CA ALA A 12 4.74 54.93 7.43
C ALA A 12 4.77 55.53 6.00
N PHE A 13 3.74 55.17 5.22
CA PHE A 13 3.45 55.46 3.79
C PHE A 13 4.01 54.40 2.80
N PHE A 14 3.19 53.59 2.12
CA PHE A 14 2.03 53.96 1.30
C PHE A 14 0.89 52.90 1.34
N ARG A 15 -0.32 53.38 1.67
CA ARG A 15 -1.65 52.90 1.22
C ARG A 15 -1.68 52.92 -0.32
N GLN A 16 -2.46 52.18 -1.11
CA GLN A 16 -3.91 51.95 -1.05
C GLN A 16 -4.34 51.07 -2.26
N SER A 17 -5.40 50.26 -2.06
CA SER A 17 -6.47 49.92 -3.02
C SER A 17 -6.08 49.09 -4.27
N ILE A 18 -6.76 47.99 -4.62
CA ILE A 18 -8.17 47.97 -5.04
C ILE A 18 -8.82 46.63 -4.69
N SER A 19 -10.08 46.76 -4.31
CA SER A 19 -11.07 45.80 -3.89
C SER A 19 -11.69 44.94 -5.02
N SER A 20 -12.21 43.80 -4.57
CA SER A 20 -13.47 43.15 -4.99
C SER A 20 -13.62 42.65 -6.42
N LEU A 21 -13.67 41.31 -6.55
CA LEU A 21 -14.69 40.62 -7.35
C LEU A 21 -14.97 39.25 -6.71
N ARG A 22 -16.07 39.19 -5.95
CA ARG A 22 -16.71 37.94 -5.53
C ARG A 22 -17.49 37.42 -6.73
N LEU A 23 -17.12 36.25 -7.25
CA LEU A 23 -17.99 35.48 -8.14
C LEU A 23 -18.50 34.26 -7.36
N ALA A 24 -19.75 34.36 -6.91
CA ALA A 24 -20.50 33.24 -6.39
C ALA A 24 -21.05 32.43 -7.57
N ALA A 25 -20.64 31.17 -7.69
CA ALA A 25 -21.26 30.20 -8.60
C ALA A 25 -21.65 28.95 -7.80
N ARG A 26 -22.97 28.75 -7.74
CA ARG A 26 -23.77 27.75 -7.03
C ARG A 26 -23.25 26.30 -7.14
N PRO A 27 -23.34 25.49 -6.06
CA PRO A 27 -23.29 24.04 -6.20
C PRO A 27 -24.64 23.50 -6.68
N ARG A 28 -24.56 22.53 -7.59
CA ARG A 28 -25.67 21.77 -8.19
C ARG A 28 -26.35 20.91 -7.12
N ARG A 29 -27.66 21.07 -6.95
CA ARG A 29 -28.53 20.24 -6.12
C ARG A 29 -28.58 18.81 -6.68
N TYR A 30 -28.19 17.83 -5.90
CA TYR A 30 -28.70 16.46 -6.05
C TYR A 30 -29.90 16.32 -5.12
N LEU A 31 -31.01 15.85 -5.68
CA LEU A 31 -32.23 15.47 -4.96
C LEU A 31 -31.93 14.25 -4.09
N SER A 32 -31.97 14.41 -2.77
CA SER A 32 -32.14 13.30 -1.83
C SER A 32 -33.63 13.17 -1.49
N ILE A 33 -34.18 11.99 -1.77
CA ILE A 33 -35.48 11.57 -1.25
C ILE A 33 -35.22 11.12 0.19
N SER A 34 -35.93 11.77 1.12
CA SER A 34 -35.90 11.46 2.55
C SER A 34 -36.94 10.39 2.86
N ALA A 35 -36.54 9.39 3.64
CA ALA A 35 -37.45 8.59 4.45
C ALA A 35 -36.93 8.68 5.89
N ASP A 36 -37.72 9.34 6.74
CA ASP A 36 -37.52 9.44 8.18
C ASP A 36 -37.74 8.08 8.84
N ALA A 37 -36.83 7.71 9.75
CA ALA A 37 -37.18 7.06 11.02
C ALA A 37 -35.99 7.16 11.97
N SER A 38 -36.16 7.96 13.02
CA SER A 38 -35.23 8.18 14.12
C SER A 38 -35.24 7.01 15.10
N SER A 39 -34.06 6.59 15.55
CA SER A 39 -33.88 6.14 16.94
C SER A 39 -32.41 6.35 17.37
N SER A 40 -32.29 6.96 18.53
CA SER A 40 -31.08 7.44 19.19
C SER A 40 -30.24 6.32 19.79
N SER A 41 -28.94 6.28 19.53
CA SER A 41 -27.96 5.69 20.46
C SER A 41 -26.58 6.37 20.33
N SER A 42 -25.90 6.46 21.46
CA SER A 42 -24.71 7.25 21.79
C SER A 42 -23.50 7.03 20.88
N ALA A 43 -22.99 8.13 20.31
CA ALA A 43 -21.81 8.15 19.45
C ALA A 43 -20.50 8.08 20.27
N GLY A 44 -19.87 6.92 20.31
CA GLY A 44 -18.39 6.83 20.38
C GLY A 44 -17.79 7.22 19.02
N PRO A 45 -16.47 7.48 18.92
CA PRO A 45 -15.85 7.77 17.64
C PRO A 45 -15.95 6.53 16.75
N ASN A 46 -16.89 6.54 15.82
CA ASN A 46 -17.08 5.49 14.84
C ASN A 46 -15.82 5.48 13.95
N PRO A 47 -15.03 4.39 13.90
CA PRO A 47 -13.88 4.33 13.02
C PRO A 47 -14.34 4.56 11.58
N LYS A 48 -13.60 5.38 10.83
CA LYS A 48 -13.93 5.66 9.42
C LYS A 48 -14.08 4.32 8.69
N PRO A 49 -15.13 4.14 7.87
CA PRO A 49 -15.28 2.92 7.10
C PRO A 49 -14.05 2.76 6.21
N TYR A 50 -13.45 1.57 6.27
CA TYR A 50 -12.33 1.23 5.41
C TYR A 50 -12.77 1.39 3.95
N ARG A 51 -11.85 1.88 3.12
CA ARG A 51 -12.13 2.11 1.72
C ARG A 51 -12.35 0.74 1.06
N LYS A 52 -13.61 0.37 0.80
CA LYS A 52 -13.98 -0.72 -0.13
C LYS A 52 -13.63 -0.31 -1.56
N VAL A 53 -12.35 -0.16 -1.88
CA VAL A 53 -11.91 0.24 -3.23
C VAL A 53 -10.71 -0.58 -3.67
N ALA A 54 -11.00 -1.75 -4.22
CA ALA A 54 -11.11 -1.80 -5.67
C ALA A 54 -12.46 -2.43 -5.99
N ALA A 55 -13.13 -1.98 -7.05
CA ALA A 55 -14.17 -2.80 -7.66
C ALA A 55 -13.49 -4.08 -8.11
N THR A 56 -13.55 -5.12 -7.26
CA THR A 56 -12.84 -6.39 -7.49
C THR A 56 -13.27 -6.91 -8.85
N PRO A 57 -12.34 -7.33 -9.73
CA PRO A 57 -12.67 -7.93 -11.02
C PRO A 57 -13.67 -9.09 -10.89
N LEU A 58 -13.74 -9.72 -9.70
CA LEU A 58 -14.74 -10.70 -9.28
C LEU A 58 -16.20 -10.26 -9.49
N ARG A 59 -16.52 -8.97 -9.37
CA ARG A 59 -17.90 -8.49 -9.62
C ARG A 59 -18.32 -8.69 -11.07
N ARG A 60 -17.36 -8.67 -12.01
CA ARG A 60 -17.61 -8.94 -13.43
C ARG A 60 -17.92 -10.41 -13.68
N THR A 61 -17.38 -11.31 -12.85
CA THR A 61 -17.58 -12.76 -12.96
C THR A 61 -18.65 -13.32 -12.02
N ALA A 62 -19.23 -12.49 -11.14
CA ALA A 62 -20.29 -12.88 -10.19
C ALA A 62 -21.53 -13.50 -10.87
N ALA A 63 -21.82 -13.16 -12.13
CA ALA A 63 -22.89 -13.79 -12.89
C ALA A 63 -22.71 -15.32 -13.03
N ALA A 64 -21.47 -15.80 -13.03
CA ALA A 64 -21.13 -17.21 -13.17
C ALA A 64 -21.48 -18.05 -11.93
N SER A 65 -21.62 -17.44 -10.74
CA SER A 65 -22.00 -18.12 -9.49
C SER A 65 -23.50 -18.04 -9.19
N LEU A 66 -24.27 -17.21 -9.92
CA LEU A 66 -25.71 -17.02 -9.70
C LEU A 66 -26.51 -18.32 -9.62
N PRO A 67 -26.32 -19.33 -10.50
CA PRO A 67 -27.10 -20.57 -10.43
C PRO A 67 -26.93 -21.30 -9.10
N ILE A 68 -25.71 -21.28 -8.55
CA ILE A 68 -25.33 -21.92 -7.29
C ILE A 68 -25.96 -21.18 -6.11
N ARG A 69 -25.99 -19.85 -6.16
CA ARG A 69 -26.62 -18.99 -5.14
C ARG A 69 -28.14 -19.13 -5.13
N SER A 70 -28.75 -19.31 -6.31
CA SER A 70 -30.21 -19.42 -6.45
C SER A 70 -30.76 -20.81 -6.19
N ASN A 71 -29.95 -21.87 -6.35
CA ASN A 71 -30.39 -23.25 -6.27
C ASN A 71 -29.55 -24.04 -5.26
N PRO A 72 -29.96 -24.08 -3.98
CA PRO A 72 -29.27 -24.86 -2.96
C PRO A 72 -29.46 -26.35 -3.20
N THR A 73 -28.35 -27.09 -3.30
CA THR A 73 -28.33 -28.55 -3.28
C THR A 73 -28.25 -29.06 -1.83
N PRO A 74 -28.85 -30.22 -1.51
CA PRO A 74 -28.86 -30.76 -0.14
C PRO A 74 -27.47 -31.17 0.37
N THR A 75 -26.51 -31.38 -0.54
CA THR A 75 -25.11 -31.72 -0.23
C THR A 75 -24.24 -30.50 0.10
N ARG A 76 -24.73 -29.31 -0.23
CA ARG A 76 -23.96 -28.06 -0.17
C ARG A 76 -24.19 -27.34 1.15
N SER A 77 -23.11 -26.87 1.79
CA SER A 77 -23.17 -26.08 3.02
C SER A 77 -23.78 -24.69 2.79
N ASN A 78 -24.03 -23.96 3.87
CA ASN A 78 -24.30 -22.53 3.78
C ASN A 78 -23.11 -21.80 3.15
N ILE A 79 -23.41 -20.74 2.40
CA ILE A 79 -22.42 -19.81 1.85
C ILE A 79 -21.82 -19.03 3.02
N GLN A 80 -20.49 -18.98 3.05
CA GLN A 80 -19.71 -18.30 4.08
C GLN A 80 -18.71 -17.36 3.42
N ALA A 81 -18.28 -16.33 4.15
CA ALA A 81 -17.32 -15.36 3.64
C ALA A 81 -15.86 -15.83 3.87
N VAL A 82 -15.01 -15.49 2.91
CA VAL A 82 -13.57 -15.39 3.05
C VAL A 82 -13.23 -13.91 3.06
N PHE A 83 -12.85 -13.40 4.22
CA PHE A 83 -12.52 -12.00 4.41
C PHE A 83 -11.02 -11.82 4.56
N THR A 84 -10.45 -10.85 3.85
CA THR A 84 -9.02 -10.55 3.94
C THR A 84 -8.79 -9.11 4.35
N LEU A 85 -7.71 -8.91 5.11
CA LEU A 85 -7.36 -7.65 5.72
C LEU A 85 -5.83 -7.46 5.66
N ALA A 86 -5.38 -6.43 4.96
CA ALA A 86 -3.99 -5.99 5.00
C ALA A 86 -3.86 -4.73 5.84
N THR A 87 -3.08 -4.79 6.93
CA THR A 87 -2.89 -3.64 7.85
C THR A 87 -1.52 -2.99 7.74
N ALA A 88 -0.54 -3.69 7.14
CA ALA A 88 0.84 -3.23 7.02
C ALA A 88 1.48 -3.69 5.70
N GLU A 89 2.63 -3.13 5.36
CA GLU A 89 3.46 -3.61 4.23
C GLU A 89 4.09 -4.99 4.52
N ARG A 90 4.32 -5.31 5.80
CA ARG A 90 4.91 -6.59 6.22
C ARG A 90 4.63 -6.91 7.69
N TYR A 91 4.46 -8.19 8.01
CA TYR A 91 4.46 -8.69 9.38
C TYR A 91 5.79 -9.39 9.73
N LEU A 92 6.28 -9.16 10.95
CA LEU A 92 7.48 -9.83 11.46
C LEU A 92 7.08 -11.11 12.21
N PHE A 93 7.21 -12.25 11.55
CA PHE A 93 6.88 -13.57 12.09
C PHE A 93 7.63 -13.91 13.40
N SER A 94 8.87 -13.43 13.54
CA SER A 94 9.67 -13.57 14.76
C SER A 94 9.02 -12.93 16.00
N ARG A 95 8.22 -11.88 15.82
CA ARG A 95 7.47 -11.19 16.87
C ARG A 95 6.05 -11.73 17.01
N LEU A 96 5.51 -12.33 15.95
CA LEU A 96 4.17 -12.88 15.90
C LEU A 96 4.04 -14.22 16.64
N ARG A 97 5.08 -15.06 16.61
CA ARG A 97 5.05 -16.44 17.15
C ARG A 97 4.62 -16.52 18.62
N GLY A 98 4.96 -15.51 19.43
CA GLY A 98 4.59 -15.47 20.86
C GLY A 98 3.18 -14.96 21.14
N ARG A 99 2.45 -14.47 20.13
CA ARG A 99 1.10 -13.91 20.25
C ARG A 99 0.02 -14.76 19.58
N LEU A 100 0.43 -15.67 18.70
CA LEU A 100 -0.49 -16.57 18.04
C LEU A 100 -1.10 -17.57 19.04
N PRO A 101 -2.34 -18.01 18.83
CA PRO A 101 -2.95 -19.09 19.61
C PRO A 101 -2.07 -20.34 19.62
N ALA A 102 -2.07 -21.10 20.73
CA ALA A 102 -1.18 -22.25 20.92
C ALA A 102 -1.32 -23.35 19.85
N ALA A 103 -2.49 -23.47 19.22
CA ALA A 103 -2.75 -24.43 18.16
C ALA A 103 -2.24 -23.99 16.77
N SER A 104 -1.65 -22.80 16.66
CA SER A 104 -1.22 -22.25 15.37
C SER A 104 0.01 -22.98 14.84
N GLN A 105 0.02 -23.24 13.53
CA GLN A 105 1.11 -23.94 12.85
C GLN A 105 1.65 -23.08 11.72
N LEU A 106 2.95 -23.19 11.44
CA LEU A 106 3.55 -22.55 10.27
C LEU A 106 3.37 -23.47 9.06
N LEU A 107 2.70 -22.98 8.02
CA LEU A 107 2.50 -23.64 6.74
C LEU A 107 3.22 -22.83 5.66
N HIS A 108 4.40 -23.30 5.26
CA HIS A 108 5.27 -22.62 4.29
C HIS A 108 5.48 -21.13 4.63
N GLU A 109 4.79 -20.22 3.94
CA GLU A 109 4.92 -18.76 4.06
C GLU A 109 3.82 -18.11 4.92
N ALA A 110 2.95 -18.90 5.54
CA ALA A 110 1.86 -18.39 6.37
C ALA A 110 1.78 -19.10 7.72
N PHE A 111 1.37 -18.37 8.76
CA PHE A 111 0.86 -18.98 9.97
C PHE A 111 -0.61 -19.31 9.81
N TRP A 112 -0.97 -20.57 10.05
CA TRP A 112 -2.34 -21.04 10.08
C TRP A 112 -2.83 -21.17 11.52
N VAL A 113 -3.95 -20.52 11.80
CA VAL A 113 -4.69 -20.60 13.05
C VAL A 113 -5.91 -21.48 12.79
N PRO A 114 -5.91 -22.73 13.28
CA PRO A 114 -6.93 -23.73 12.94
C PRO A 114 -8.32 -23.39 13.45
N ARG A 115 -8.41 -22.60 14.51
CA ARG A 115 -9.67 -22.18 15.10
C ARG A 115 -9.51 -20.81 15.74
N TRP A 116 -10.27 -19.87 15.21
CA TRP A 116 -10.53 -18.57 15.81
C TRP A 116 -12.03 -18.36 15.80
N ARG A 117 -12.66 -18.46 16.97
CA ARG A 117 -14.13 -18.53 17.10
C ARG A 117 -14.69 -19.69 16.26
N ASP A 118 -15.55 -19.39 15.31
CA ASP A 118 -16.22 -20.36 14.43
C ASP A 118 -15.53 -20.51 13.06
N GLY A 119 -14.34 -19.93 12.88
CA GLY A 119 -13.61 -19.99 11.61
C GLY A 119 -12.10 -20.19 11.74
N GLU A 120 -11.39 -19.96 10.64
CA GLU A 120 -9.94 -20.16 10.52
C GLU A 120 -9.25 -18.89 10.05
N VAL A 121 -7.96 -18.75 10.36
CA VAL A 121 -7.18 -17.56 9.96
C VAL A 121 -5.81 -17.97 9.42
N PHE A 122 -5.41 -17.37 8.29
CA PHE A 122 -4.06 -17.42 7.75
C PHE A 122 -3.40 -16.05 7.87
N VAL A 123 -2.18 -15.99 8.37
CA VAL A 123 -1.39 -14.75 8.50
C VAL A 123 -0.16 -14.87 7.61
N PHE A 124 -0.03 -13.96 6.64
CA PHE A 124 1.04 -13.95 5.65
C PHE A 124 2.11 -12.90 5.98
N GLU A 125 3.36 -13.13 5.54
CA GLU A 125 4.44 -12.18 5.79
C GLU A 125 4.21 -10.82 5.10
N ASN A 126 3.50 -10.77 3.96
CA ASN A 126 3.14 -9.54 3.23
C ASN A 126 2.23 -8.55 3.98
N GLY A 127 1.90 -8.80 5.24
CA GLY A 127 1.06 -7.90 6.01
C GLY A 127 -0.43 -8.11 5.79
N SER A 128 -0.82 -9.27 5.24
CA SER A 128 -2.22 -9.66 5.02
C SER A 128 -2.65 -10.79 5.96
N VAL A 129 -3.90 -10.72 6.40
CA VAL A 129 -4.61 -11.76 7.15
C VAL A 129 -5.79 -12.23 6.31
N VAL A 130 -5.97 -13.54 6.16
CA VAL A 130 -7.08 -14.16 5.43
C VAL A 130 -7.90 -15.00 6.39
N CYS A 131 -9.16 -14.67 6.56
CA CYS A 131 -10.08 -15.29 7.49
C CYS A 131 -11.15 -16.08 6.73
N TRP A 132 -11.33 -17.35 7.07
CA TRP A 132 -12.35 -18.22 6.48
C TRP A 132 -13.48 -18.44 7.48
N GLY A 133 -14.73 -18.22 7.04
CA GLY A 133 -15.91 -18.37 7.89
C GLY A 133 -16.08 -17.24 8.90
N LEU A 134 -15.35 -16.14 8.72
CA LEU A 134 -15.30 -15.00 9.63
C LEU A 134 -15.56 -13.72 8.87
N GLY A 135 -16.35 -12.84 9.48
CA GLY A 135 -16.69 -11.56 8.90
C GLY A 135 -15.60 -10.50 9.10
N GLU A 136 -15.88 -9.32 8.57
CA GLU A 136 -15.02 -8.14 8.70
C GLU A 136 -14.75 -7.76 10.18
N GLU A 137 -15.77 -7.87 11.04
CA GLU A 137 -15.64 -7.56 12.48
C GLU A 137 -14.68 -8.53 13.19
N ASP A 138 -14.77 -9.82 12.90
CA ASP A 138 -13.91 -10.85 13.47
C ASP A 138 -12.46 -10.68 13.00
N ALA A 139 -12.26 -10.36 11.71
CA ALA A 139 -10.94 -10.10 11.15
C ALA A 139 -10.27 -8.88 11.80
N ARG A 140 -11.03 -7.81 12.06
CA ARG A 140 -10.53 -6.63 12.80
C ARG A 140 -10.16 -6.98 14.23
N GLN A 141 -10.97 -7.76 14.91
CA GLN A 141 -10.70 -8.17 16.28
C GLN A 141 -9.45 -9.04 16.35
N PHE A 142 -9.30 -9.99 15.42
CA PHE A 142 -8.06 -10.76 15.29
C PHE A 142 -6.84 -9.86 15.05
N ALA A 143 -6.93 -8.90 14.13
CA ALA A 143 -5.84 -7.97 13.85
C ALA A 143 -5.49 -7.13 15.10
N GLN A 144 -6.46 -6.64 15.85
CA GLN A 144 -6.20 -5.87 17.07
C GLN A 144 -5.55 -6.72 18.17
N GLU A 145 -6.04 -7.94 18.40
CA GLU A 145 -5.57 -8.81 19.47
C GLU A 145 -4.20 -9.43 19.15
N VAL A 146 -4.02 -9.94 17.94
CA VAL A 146 -2.83 -10.70 17.55
C VAL A 146 -1.78 -9.80 16.89
N ILE A 147 -2.18 -8.96 15.93
CA ILE A 147 -1.27 -8.17 15.07
C ILE A 147 -0.92 -6.82 15.68
N GLY A 148 -1.84 -6.17 16.40
CA GLY A 148 -1.69 -4.81 16.97
C GLY A 148 -0.58 -4.65 18.03
N GLY A 149 0.23 -5.67 18.28
CA GLY A 149 1.39 -5.60 19.16
C GLY A 149 2.50 -4.69 18.61
N THR A 150 3.19 -3.99 19.51
CA THR A 150 4.33 -3.13 19.16
C THR A 150 5.41 -3.92 18.42
N GLY A 151 5.76 -3.47 17.21
CA GLY A 151 6.85 -4.03 16.42
C GLY A 151 6.53 -5.33 15.67
N VAL A 152 5.25 -5.73 15.59
CA VAL A 152 4.81 -6.81 14.67
C VAL A 152 4.72 -6.28 13.24
N GLU A 153 4.16 -5.09 13.07
CA GLU A 153 3.93 -4.46 11.78
C GLU A 153 5.12 -3.60 11.34
N VAL A 154 5.47 -3.70 10.05
CA VAL A 154 6.40 -2.81 9.37
C VAL A 154 5.64 -2.09 8.27
N GLY A 155 5.70 -0.75 8.29
CA GLY A 155 4.97 0.06 7.30
C GLY A 155 3.46 -0.04 7.48
N HIS A 156 2.95 0.28 8.68
CA HIS A 156 1.51 0.34 8.94
C HIS A 156 0.80 1.21 7.90
N LEU A 157 -0.30 0.69 7.34
CA LEU A 157 -1.07 1.36 6.32
C LEU A 157 -1.96 2.43 6.96
N LYS A 158 -2.17 3.56 6.27
CA LYS A 158 -3.05 4.63 6.78
C LYS A 158 -4.50 4.16 6.89
N GLU A 159 -4.91 3.34 5.94
CA GLU A 159 -6.20 2.68 5.84
C GLU A 159 -5.89 1.23 5.49
N ALA A 160 -6.51 0.27 6.19
CA ALA A 160 -6.32 -1.13 5.87
C ALA A 160 -7.03 -1.46 4.55
N GLU A 161 -6.40 -2.31 3.75
CA GLU A 161 -6.99 -2.81 2.51
C GLU A 161 -7.75 -4.09 2.79
N THR A 162 -8.88 -4.28 2.11
CA THR A 162 -9.78 -5.40 2.36
C THR A 162 -10.25 -6.04 1.07
N GLU A 163 -10.40 -7.35 1.07
CA GLU A 163 -10.93 -8.11 -0.05
C GLU A 163 -11.84 -9.24 0.47
N GLU A 164 -12.96 -9.45 -0.21
CA GLU A 164 -14.03 -10.34 0.24
C GLU A 164 -14.44 -11.26 -0.92
N LEU A 165 -14.57 -12.55 -0.62
CA LEU A 165 -14.97 -13.59 -1.53
C LEU A 165 -15.90 -14.56 -0.78
N ASP A 166 -16.75 -15.28 -1.48
CA ASP A 166 -17.58 -16.30 -0.85
C ASP A 166 -16.99 -17.69 -1.06
N PHE A 167 -17.29 -18.59 -0.13
CA PHE A 167 -17.04 -20.00 -0.30
C PHE A 167 -18.22 -20.85 0.16
N VAL A 168 -18.23 -22.08 -0.34
CA VAL A 168 -19.18 -23.11 0.05
C VAL A 168 -18.48 -24.47 0.06
N MET A 169 -18.95 -25.39 0.90
CA MET A 169 -18.45 -26.75 0.95
C MET A 169 -19.46 -27.69 0.31
N ASP A 170 -19.01 -28.53 -0.61
CA ASP A 170 -19.80 -29.62 -1.18
C ASP A 170 -18.87 -30.83 -1.47
N PRO A 171 -18.93 -31.90 -0.65
CA PRO A 171 -18.05 -33.06 -0.82
C PRO A 171 -18.33 -33.87 -2.09
N THR A 172 -19.41 -33.58 -2.81
CA THR A 172 -19.75 -34.26 -4.08
C THR A 172 -19.17 -33.55 -5.31
N GLU A 173 -18.76 -32.29 -5.17
CA GLU A 173 -18.10 -31.54 -6.23
C GLU A 173 -16.58 -31.60 -6.07
N THR A 174 -15.85 -31.29 -7.14
CA THR A 174 -14.40 -31.08 -7.03
C THR A 174 -14.11 -29.63 -6.62
N THR A 175 -13.01 -29.44 -5.89
CA THR A 175 -12.62 -28.09 -5.47
C THR A 175 -12.33 -27.21 -6.69
N ARG A 176 -12.98 -26.05 -6.79
CA ARG A 176 -12.87 -25.13 -7.94
C ARG A 176 -13.33 -23.72 -7.62
N LEU A 177 -12.94 -22.76 -8.45
CA LEU A 177 -13.45 -21.39 -8.44
C LEU A 177 -14.53 -21.22 -9.52
N GLN A 178 -15.71 -20.72 -9.13
CA GLN A 178 -16.80 -20.37 -10.03
C GLN A 178 -17.13 -18.89 -9.89
N GLY A 179 -16.55 -18.06 -10.75
CA GLY A 179 -16.76 -16.61 -10.70
C GLY A 179 -16.17 -15.99 -9.44
N ASP A 180 -17.04 -15.62 -8.50
CA ASP A 180 -16.73 -15.03 -7.18
C ASP A 180 -16.99 -16.00 -6.01
N LEU A 181 -17.19 -17.29 -6.29
CA LEU A 181 -17.48 -18.31 -5.29
C LEU A 181 -16.48 -19.46 -5.36
N ILE A 182 -15.83 -19.76 -4.24
CA ILE A 182 -15.00 -20.95 -4.06
C ILE A 182 -15.91 -22.12 -3.67
N ILE A 183 -15.77 -23.24 -4.36
CA ILE A 183 -16.42 -24.49 -3.97
C ILE A 183 -15.31 -25.39 -3.44
N LEU A 184 -15.38 -25.74 -2.17
CA LEU A 184 -14.49 -26.68 -1.51
C LEU A 184 -15.17 -28.04 -1.50
N GLY A 185 -14.61 -29.00 -2.21
CA GLY A 185 -15.15 -30.34 -2.29
C GLY A 185 -14.03 -31.37 -2.22
N ASP A 186 -14.14 -32.43 -3.01
CA ASP A 186 -13.06 -33.41 -3.12
C ASP A 186 -11.81 -32.74 -3.71
N SER A 187 -10.68 -32.95 -3.03
CA SER A 187 -9.37 -32.49 -3.47
C SER A 187 -8.47 -33.71 -3.61
N PRO A 188 -7.89 -33.95 -4.79
CA PRO A 188 -7.04 -35.11 -5.00
C PRO A 188 -5.84 -35.12 -4.05
N SER A 189 -5.33 -36.32 -3.80
CA SER A 189 -4.20 -36.52 -2.90
C SER A 189 -2.96 -35.79 -3.41
N LEU A 190 -2.32 -35.01 -2.53
CA LEU A 190 -1.06 -34.34 -2.82
C LEU A 190 -0.01 -35.33 -3.33
N SER A 191 0.76 -34.92 -4.33
CA SER A 191 1.83 -35.71 -4.93
C SER A 191 2.97 -35.95 -3.94
N SER A 192 3.17 -35.01 -3.01
CA SER A 192 4.15 -35.05 -1.93
C SER A 192 3.47 -35.03 -0.55
N PRO A 193 3.33 -36.19 0.12
CA PRO A 193 2.60 -36.29 1.40
C PRO A 193 3.28 -35.56 2.57
N ASP A 194 4.56 -35.18 2.43
CA ASP A 194 5.32 -34.44 3.45
C ASP A 194 5.11 -32.91 3.39
N SER A 195 4.39 -32.42 2.37
CA SER A 195 4.20 -30.98 2.16
C SER A 195 3.34 -30.31 3.24
N PHE A 196 2.39 -31.02 3.81
CA PHE A 196 1.55 -30.55 4.91
C PHE A 196 1.70 -31.45 6.13
N PRO A 197 1.58 -30.89 7.35
CA PRO A 197 1.73 -31.68 8.57
C PRO A 197 0.64 -32.75 8.64
N SER A 198 1.04 -34.01 8.80
CA SER A 198 0.10 -35.14 8.87
C SER A 198 -0.77 -35.12 10.15
N SER A 199 -0.27 -34.50 11.22
CA SER A 199 -1.02 -34.30 12.47
C SER A 199 -1.50 -32.86 12.59
N VAL A 200 -2.76 -32.66 12.23
CA VAL A 200 -3.41 -31.35 12.25
C VAL A 200 -4.29 -31.23 13.49
N PRO A 201 -4.23 -30.13 14.26
CA PRO A 201 -5.12 -29.88 15.39
C PRO A 201 -6.58 -29.78 14.93
N GLN A 202 -7.51 -29.92 15.88
CA GLN A 202 -8.93 -29.77 15.58
C GLN A 202 -9.21 -28.35 15.04
N SER A 203 -9.64 -28.27 13.79
CA SER A 203 -9.88 -27.02 13.07
C SER A 203 -11.37 -26.69 12.97
N ALA A 204 -11.69 -25.47 12.53
CA ALA A 204 -13.08 -25.06 12.30
C ALA A 204 -13.65 -25.63 10.98
N LEU A 205 -12.80 -25.80 9.96
CA LEU A 205 -13.16 -26.37 8.66
C LEU A 205 -12.45 -27.73 8.45
N PRO A 206 -12.96 -28.59 7.55
CA PRO A 206 -12.36 -29.91 7.31
C PRO A 206 -10.88 -29.83 6.91
N THR A 207 -10.06 -30.73 7.46
CA THR A 207 -8.61 -30.77 7.20
C THR A 207 -8.27 -31.14 5.76
N GLU A 208 -9.11 -31.93 5.10
CA GLU A 208 -8.90 -32.39 3.72
C GLU A 208 -8.80 -31.21 2.74
N THR A 209 -9.58 -30.16 2.95
CA THR A 209 -9.58 -28.98 2.07
C THR A 209 -8.57 -27.90 2.49
N LEU A 210 -7.74 -28.15 3.51
CA LEU A 210 -6.72 -27.21 4.01
C LEU A 210 -5.70 -26.81 2.93
N PRO A 211 -5.14 -27.72 2.11
CA PRO A 211 -4.20 -27.35 1.05
C PRO A 211 -4.83 -26.40 0.02
N ALA A 212 -6.08 -26.65 -0.37
CA ALA A 212 -6.81 -25.77 -1.28
C ALA A 212 -7.10 -24.40 -0.64
N ARG A 213 -7.54 -24.37 0.63
CA ARG A 213 -7.74 -23.12 1.38
C ARG A 213 -6.44 -22.31 1.46
N TYR A 214 -5.30 -22.96 1.71
CA TYR A 214 -3.99 -22.30 1.71
C TYR A 214 -3.69 -21.66 0.34
N ALA A 215 -3.88 -22.40 -0.76
CA ALA A 215 -3.63 -21.91 -2.11
C ALA A 215 -4.48 -20.69 -2.47
N PHE A 216 -5.78 -20.74 -2.17
CA PHE A 216 -6.68 -19.60 -2.37
C PHE A 216 -6.33 -18.42 -1.44
N SER A 217 -5.96 -18.70 -0.19
CA SER A 217 -5.55 -17.66 0.76
C SER A 217 -4.30 -16.93 0.31
N GLN A 218 -3.32 -17.65 -0.25
CA GLN A 218 -2.11 -17.02 -0.76
C GLN A 218 -2.42 -16.09 -1.94
N ALA A 219 -3.31 -16.50 -2.86
CA ALA A 219 -3.73 -15.65 -3.98
C ALA A 219 -4.47 -14.39 -3.49
N LEU A 220 -5.37 -14.51 -2.53
CA LEU A 220 -6.06 -13.36 -1.92
C LEU A 220 -5.09 -12.43 -1.21
N SER A 221 -4.19 -12.98 -0.39
CA SER A 221 -3.23 -12.19 0.37
C SER A 221 -2.35 -11.31 -0.53
N ARG A 222 -1.92 -11.86 -1.69
CA ARG A 222 -1.16 -11.15 -2.71
C ARG A 222 -1.98 -10.06 -3.39
N SER A 223 -3.25 -10.32 -3.71
CA SER A 223 -4.14 -9.32 -4.31
C SER A 223 -4.35 -8.13 -3.38
N THR A 224 -4.58 -8.38 -2.08
CA THR A 224 -4.79 -7.33 -1.09
C THR A 224 -3.51 -6.55 -0.79
N ALA A 225 -2.36 -7.24 -0.71
CA ALA A 225 -1.06 -6.57 -0.56
C ALA A 225 -0.71 -5.69 -1.78
N LEU A 226 -1.09 -6.14 -2.99
CA LEU A 226 -0.94 -5.34 -4.21
C LEU A 226 -1.82 -4.08 -4.17
N SER A 227 -3.06 -4.17 -3.66
CA SER A 227 -3.94 -3.01 -3.45
C SER A 227 -3.28 -1.96 -2.55
N ALA A 228 -2.65 -2.39 -1.45
CA ALA A 228 -1.97 -1.48 -0.53
C ALA A 228 -0.81 -0.74 -1.23
N LEU A 229 -0.06 -1.46 -2.07
CA LEU A 229 1.03 -0.87 -2.86
C LEU A 229 0.50 0.09 -3.93
N GLU A 230 -0.58 -0.25 -4.62
CA GLU A 230 -1.26 0.61 -5.60
C GLU A 230 -1.67 1.95 -4.98
N VAL A 231 -2.34 1.91 -3.83
CA VAL A 231 -2.77 3.12 -3.10
C VAL A 231 -1.56 3.95 -2.66
N ALA A 232 -0.52 3.31 -2.13
CA ALA A 232 0.69 4.00 -1.71
C ALA A 232 1.43 4.67 -2.89
N LEU A 233 1.42 4.04 -4.06
CA LEU A 233 2.01 4.55 -5.30
C LEU A 233 1.18 5.69 -5.88
N ASP A 234 -0.15 5.58 -5.90
CA ASP A 234 -1.04 6.64 -6.39
C ASP A 234 -0.94 7.90 -5.50
N ASP A 235 -0.83 7.74 -4.18
CA ASP A 235 -0.50 8.81 -3.23
C ASP A 235 0.82 9.51 -3.58
N TYR A 236 1.83 8.71 -3.95
CA TYR A 236 3.14 9.23 -4.34
C TYR A 236 3.07 9.99 -5.67
N LEU A 237 2.46 9.41 -6.70
CA LEU A 237 2.30 10.02 -8.02
C LEU A 237 1.53 11.34 -7.92
N SER A 238 0.43 11.36 -7.17
CA SER A 238 -0.34 12.59 -6.91
C SER A 238 0.51 13.68 -6.27
N SER A 239 1.44 13.31 -5.38
CA SER A 239 2.34 14.25 -4.73
C SER A 239 3.47 14.78 -5.62
N VAL A 240 3.71 14.15 -6.77
CA VAL A 240 4.75 14.50 -7.76
C VAL A 240 4.13 15.12 -9.02
N ALA A 241 2.83 14.94 -9.24
CA ALA A 241 2.11 15.41 -10.43
C ALA A 241 2.18 16.93 -10.68
N ALA A 242 2.39 17.74 -9.64
CA ALA A 242 2.54 19.19 -9.78
C ALA A 242 3.92 19.63 -10.30
N LEU A 243 4.90 18.72 -10.33
CA LEU A 243 6.29 19.04 -10.68
C LEU A 243 6.46 19.44 -12.15
N PRO A 244 5.92 18.70 -13.13
CA PRO A 244 5.99 19.09 -14.54
C PRO A 244 5.38 20.48 -14.78
N ASN A 245 4.20 20.77 -14.22
CA ASN A 245 3.54 22.08 -14.38
C ASN A 245 4.36 23.22 -13.76
N SER A 246 5.01 22.98 -12.62
CA SER A 246 5.87 23.97 -11.97
C SER A 246 7.12 24.24 -12.80
N LEU A 247 7.70 23.20 -13.41
CA LEU A 247 8.84 23.31 -14.31
C LEU A 247 8.49 24.09 -15.58
N GLU A 248 7.32 23.82 -16.18
CA GLU A 248 6.83 24.53 -17.36
C GLU A 248 6.66 26.03 -17.11
N THR A 249 6.05 26.40 -15.98
CA THR A 249 5.69 27.80 -15.69
C THR A 249 6.84 28.62 -15.10
N THR A 250 7.67 28.01 -14.24
CA THR A 250 8.70 28.74 -13.48
C THR A 250 10.14 28.40 -13.89
N GLY A 251 10.34 27.38 -14.73
CA GLY A 251 11.66 26.83 -15.05
C GLY A 251 12.35 26.15 -13.86
N LYS A 252 11.66 25.99 -12.72
CA LYS A 252 12.19 25.39 -11.49
C LYS A 252 11.19 24.37 -10.94
N PRO A 253 11.67 23.29 -10.29
CA PRO A 253 10.80 22.23 -9.80
C PRO A 253 9.86 22.64 -8.64
N GLY A 254 9.84 23.89 -8.18
CA GLY A 254 8.94 24.34 -7.10
C GLY A 254 9.13 23.67 -5.73
N LEU A 255 10.02 22.68 -5.60
CA LEU A 255 10.36 21.95 -4.38
C LEU A 255 11.81 22.21 -3.97
N GLY A 256 12.06 22.27 -2.66
CA GLY A 256 13.41 22.31 -2.10
C GLY A 256 14.19 21.02 -2.40
N ARG A 257 15.52 21.14 -2.50
CA ARG A 257 16.43 20.01 -2.77
C ARG A 257 16.20 18.81 -1.85
N GLU A 258 16.05 19.05 -0.55
CA GLU A 258 15.83 18.00 0.43
C GLU A 258 14.50 17.26 0.19
N ALA A 259 13.44 17.99 -0.13
CA ALA A 259 12.13 17.41 -0.44
C ALA A 259 12.20 16.53 -1.71
N LEU A 260 12.93 16.99 -2.73
CA LEU A 260 13.16 16.21 -3.96
C LEU A 260 13.93 14.91 -3.67
N ILE A 261 15.01 14.98 -2.88
CA ILE A 261 15.78 13.80 -2.47
C ILE A 261 14.91 12.81 -1.67
N LYS A 262 14.03 13.30 -0.79
CA LYS A 262 13.06 12.46 -0.05
C LYS A 262 12.08 11.75 -0.98
N LYS A 263 11.54 12.44 -2.00
CA LYS A 263 10.68 11.82 -3.03
C LYS A 263 11.44 10.75 -3.83
N LEU A 264 12.70 11.05 -4.18
CA LEU A 264 13.63 10.13 -4.83
C LEU A 264 13.79 8.81 -4.09
N GLY A 265 14.06 8.90 -2.78
CA GLY A 265 14.23 7.74 -1.92
C GLY A 265 12.94 6.94 -1.80
N ARG A 266 11.79 7.62 -1.73
CA ARG A 266 10.48 6.96 -1.71
C ARG A 266 10.21 6.18 -3.00
N LEU A 267 10.57 6.70 -4.18
CA LEU A 267 10.44 5.92 -5.42
C LEU A 267 11.38 4.70 -5.44
N MET A 268 12.61 4.86 -4.94
CA MET A 268 13.52 3.71 -4.81
C MET A 268 12.94 2.64 -3.89
N LYS A 269 12.24 3.02 -2.81
CA LYS A 269 11.50 2.09 -1.95
C LYS A 269 10.43 1.32 -2.75
N PHE A 270 9.64 1.98 -3.61
CA PHE A 270 8.65 1.29 -4.44
C PHE A 270 9.29 0.30 -5.42
N ARG A 271 10.38 0.70 -6.09
CA ARG A 271 11.11 -0.18 -7.02
C ARG A 271 11.73 -1.38 -6.31
N GLN A 272 12.31 -1.16 -5.13
CA GLN A 272 12.81 -2.23 -4.28
C GLN A 272 11.68 -3.14 -3.81
N GLY A 273 10.56 -2.57 -3.36
CA GLY A 273 9.39 -3.34 -2.93
C GLY A 273 8.88 -4.25 -4.03
N LEU A 274 8.64 -3.74 -5.24
CA LEU A 274 8.10 -4.58 -6.33
C LEU A 274 9.07 -5.68 -6.77
N ASN A 275 10.38 -5.39 -6.83
CA ASN A 275 11.36 -6.33 -7.38
C ASN A 275 12.02 -7.25 -6.35
N LEU A 276 12.08 -6.85 -5.08
CA LEU A 276 12.76 -7.59 -4.00
C LEU A 276 11.78 -8.05 -2.90
N ASN A 277 10.48 -7.80 -3.04
CA ASN A 277 9.52 -8.46 -2.17
C ASN A 277 9.63 -9.97 -2.38
N ARG A 278 9.70 -10.69 -1.25
CA ARG A 278 9.82 -12.14 -1.18
C ARG A 278 8.68 -12.84 -1.92
N GLU A 279 7.52 -12.20 -1.94
CA GLU A 279 6.38 -12.60 -2.74
C GLU A 279 6.49 -11.97 -4.13
N ASN A 280 7.09 -12.69 -5.06
CA ASN A 280 7.03 -12.29 -6.46
C ASN A 280 5.55 -12.38 -6.93
N PHE A 281 4.92 -11.23 -7.16
CA PHE A 281 3.52 -11.15 -7.60
C PHE A 281 3.29 -11.74 -8.99
N LEU A 282 4.35 -11.88 -9.80
CA LEU A 282 4.27 -12.39 -11.19
C LEU A 282 4.52 -13.89 -11.30
N GLU A 283 5.24 -14.48 -10.34
CA GLU A 283 5.65 -15.89 -10.39
C GLU A 283 4.83 -16.74 -9.42
N THR A 284 4.57 -17.97 -9.86
CA THR A 284 4.06 -19.03 -9.00
C THR A 284 5.15 -19.41 -7.99
N PRO A 285 4.85 -19.50 -6.69
CA PRO A 285 5.77 -20.08 -5.70
C PRO A 285 6.29 -21.46 -6.10
N ASP A 286 7.59 -21.70 -5.87
CA ASP A 286 8.28 -22.97 -6.15
C ASP A 286 7.59 -24.17 -5.49
N PHE A 287 6.94 -23.95 -4.33
CA PHE A 287 6.16 -24.95 -3.63
C PHE A 287 5.13 -25.64 -4.54
N TYR A 288 4.47 -24.89 -5.43
CA TYR A 288 3.44 -25.43 -6.29
C TYR A 288 3.99 -26.23 -7.47
N TRP A 289 5.30 -26.20 -7.75
CA TRP A 289 5.88 -27.00 -8.84
C TRP A 289 5.80 -28.50 -8.56
N ALA A 290 5.76 -28.89 -7.28
CA ALA A 290 5.52 -30.26 -6.88
C ALA A 290 4.02 -30.64 -6.93
N GLU A 291 3.12 -29.66 -6.94
CA GLU A 291 1.68 -29.86 -6.77
C GLU A 291 0.84 -29.12 -7.83
N PRO A 292 0.61 -29.74 -9.01
CA PRO A 292 -0.04 -29.10 -10.14
C PRO A 292 -1.49 -28.67 -9.87
N GLU A 293 -2.20 -29.36 -8.97
CA GLU A 293 -3.59 -29.02 -8.63
C GLU A 293 -3.69 -27.79 -7.73
N LEU A 294 -2.80 -27.69 -6.73
CA LEU A 294 -2.69 -26.49 -5.92
C LEU A 294 -2.23 -25.30 -6.75
N GLU A 295 -1.32 -25.54 -7.71
CA GLU A 295 -0.95 -24.53 -8.70
C GLU A 295 -2.18 -24.04 -9.48
N ALA A 296 -3.05 -24.96 -9.91
CA ALA A 296 -4.27 -24.62 -10.64
C ALA A 296 -5.23 -23.76 -9.81
N TYR A 297 -5.41 -24.06 -8.52
CA TYR A 297 -6.23 -23.25 -7.60
C TYR A 297 -5.67 -21.84 -7.43
N PHE A 298 -4.36 -21.75 -7.14
CA PHE A 298 -3.67 -20.48 -6.98
C PHE A 298 -3.74 -19.63 -8.25
N LYS A 299 -3.47 -20.21 -9.43
CA LYS A 299 -3.54 -19.52 -10.73
C LYS A 299 -4.97 -19.11 -11.07
N SER A 300 -5.96 -19.97 -10.81
CA SER A 300 -7.36 -19.68 -11.11
C SER A 300 -7.83 -18.43 -10.37
N LEU A 301 -7.57 -18.34 -9.06
CA LEU A 301 -7.95 -17.18 -8.28
C LEU A 301 -7.08 -15.95 -8.60
N SER A 302 -5.77 -16.10 -8.79
CA SER A 302 -4.89 -15.00 -9.20
C SER A 302 -5.30 -14.37 -10.53
N ASN A 303 -5.79 -15.20 -11.47
CA ASN A 303 -6.34 -14.73 -12.75
C ASN A 303 -7.69 -14.03 -12.56
N ALA A 304 -8.59 -14.59 -11.75
CA ALA A 304 -9.88 -13.96 -11.44
C ALA A 304 -9.72 -12.60 -10.73
N LEU A 305 -8.64 -12.45 -9.96
CA LEU A 305 -8.23 -11.20 -9.29
C LEU A 305 -7.40 -10.26 -10.18
N GLU A 306 -7.13 -10.65 -11.44
CA GLU A 306 -6.32 -9.90 -12.41
C GLU A 306 -4.94 -9.46 -11.89
N VAL A 307 -4.34 -10.23 -10.96
CA VAL A 307 -3.10 -9.87 -10.24
C VAL A 307 -1.96 -9.52 -11.19
N LYS A 308 -1.80 -10.29 -12.27
CA LYS A 308 -0.75 -10.07 -13.28
C LYS A 308 -0.91 -8.71 -13.99
N ILE A 309 -2.12 -8.40 -14.45
CA ILE A 309 -2.42 -7.16 -15.18
C ILE A 309 -2.20 -5.95 -14.27
N ARG A 310 -2.70 -6.04 -13.03
CA ARG A 310 -2.51 -5.02 -12.00
C ARG A 310 -1.04 -4.77 -11.69
N THR A 311 -0.27 -5.86 -11.52
CA THR A 311 1.18 -5.77 -11.27
C THR A 311 1.92 -5.10 -12.43
N THR A 312 1.57 -5.42 -13.69
CA THR A 312 2.17 -4.75 -14.85
C THR A 312 1.84 -3.25 -14.88
N SER A 313 0.60 -2.87 -14.56
CA SER A 313 0.20 -1.44 -14.50
C SER A 313 0.97 -0.68 -13.42
N VAL A 314 1.16 -1.27 -12.24
CA VAL A 314 1.99 -0.70 -11.18
C VAL A 314 3.44 -0.54 -11.64
N ASN A 315 4.00 -1.54 -12.30
CA ASN A 315 5.37 -1.48 -12.81
C ASN A 315 5.55 -0.38 -13.87
N ASP A 316 4.57 -0.19 -14.74
CA ASP A 316 4.57 0.89 -15.74
C ASP A 316 4.52 2.26 -15.06
N LYS A 317 3.65 2.43 -14.05
CA LYS A 317 3.57 3.65 -13.23
C LYS A 317 4.89 3.96 -12.53
N ILE A 318 5.58 2.95 -11.97
CA ILE A 318 6.90 3.12 -11.35
C ILE A 318 7.94 3.51 -12.39
N THR A 319 7.90 2.91 -13.57
CA THR A 319 8.83 3.21 -14.68
C THR A 319 8.67 4.67 -15.12
N TYR A 320 7.43 5.12 -15.35
CA TYR A 320 7.14 6.52 -15.65
C TYR A 320 7.65 7.47 -14.55
N ALA A 321 7.40 7.14 -13.28
CA ALA A 321 7.92 7.94 -12.17
C ALA A 321 9.46 7.98 -12.13
N ALA A 322 10.12 6.90 -12.55
CA ALA A 322 11.59 6.81 -12.59
C ALA A 322 12.18 7.70 -13.68
N GLU A 323 11.50 7.82 -14.82
CA GLU A 323 11.85 8.75 -15.89
C GLU A 323 11.71 10.21 -15.45
N VAL A 324 10.59 10.58 -14.82
CA VAL A 324 10.41 11.92 -14.23
C VAL A 324 11.51 12.22 -13.21
N GLN A 325 11.85 11.22 -12.39
CA GLN A 325 12.93 11.31 -11.42
C GLN A 325 14.31 11.54 -12.04
N SER A 326 14.63 10.94 -13.20
CA SER A 326 15.93 11.13 -13.85
C SER A 326 16.11 12.59 -14.31
N ILE A 327 15.05 13.18 -14.87
CA ILE A 327 15.01 14.59 -15.29
C ILE A 327 15.22 15.50 -14.08
N LEU A 328 14.50 15.25 -12.98
CA LEU A 328 14.64 16.02 -11.74
C LEU A 328 16.05 15.95 -11.15
N ARG A 329 16.71 14.78 -11.20
CA ARG A 329 18.10 14.63 -10.75
C ARG A 329 19.06 15.46 -11.60
N GLN A 330 18.87 15.51 -12.91
CA GLN A 330 19.70 16.29 -13.82
C GLN A 330 19.66 17.79 -13.47
N LEU A 331 18.46 18.34 -13.28
CA LEU A 331 18.26 19.74 -12.88
C LEU A 331 18.91 20.07 -11.52
N LEU A 332 18.85 19.14 -10.57
CA LEU A 332 19.51 19.29 -9.28
C LEU A 332 21.04 19.32 -9.40
N THR A 333 21.62 18.44 -10.21
CA THR A 333 23.07 18.37 -10.44
C THR A 333 23.57 19.66 -11.11
N GLU A 334 22.85 20.14 -12.13
CA GLU A 334 23.18 21.40 -12.82
C GLU A 334 23.19 22.59 -11.85
N SER A 335 22.16 22.73 -11.02
CA SER A 335 22.13 23.81 -10.01
C SER A 335 23.25 23.70 -8.97
N THR A 336 23.73 22.48 -8.68
CA THR A 336 24.83 22.25 -7.75
C THR A 336 26.17 22.64 -8.38
N ALA A 337 26.39 22.25 -9.63
CA ALA A 337 27.57 22.62 -10.39
C ALA A 337 27.70 24.15 -10.48
N HIS A 338 26.60 24.85 -10.77
CA HIS A 338 26.60 26.31 -10.82
C HIS A 338 26.92 26.98 -9.47
N ARG A 339 26.44 26.41 -8.35
CA ARG A 339 26.82 26.92 -7.01
C ARG A 339 28.30 26.71 -6.71
N MET A 340 28.85 25.56 -7.09
CA MET A 340 30.28 25.28 -6.91
C MET A 340 31.14 26.24 -7.74
N GLU A 341 30.71 26.51 -8.98
CA GLU A 341 31.36 27.48 -9.86
C GLU A 341 31.38 28.88 -9.23
N LEU A 342 30.25 29.37 -8.71
CA LEU A 342 30.17 30.67 -8.04
C LEU A 342 31.07 30.76 -6.80
N VAL A 343 31.18 29.68 -6.02
CA VAL A 343 32.11 29.64 -4.87
C VAL A 343 33.55 29.75 -5.33
N ILE A 344 33.94 29.04 -6.39
CA ILE A 344 35.30 29.10 -6.95
C ILE A 344 35.61 30.52 -7.46
N ILE A 345 34.69 31.13 -8.23
CA ILE A 345 34.84 32.49 -8.74
C ILE A 345 34.97 33.50 -7.58
N ALA A 346 34.16 33.35 -6.53
CA ALA A 346 34.25 34.22 -5.35
C ALA A 346 35.59 34.08 -4.63
N LEU A 347 36.12 32.87 -4.46
CA LEU A 347 37.42 32.63 -3.83
C LEU A 347 38.56 33.28 -4.64
N ILE A 348 38.55 33.12 -5.97
CA ILE A 348 39.54 33.76 -6.85
C ILE A 348 39.44 35.30 -6.76
N THR A 349 38.22 35.83 -6.74
CA THR A 349 37.99 37.28 -6.65
C THR A 349 38.55 37.86 -5.35
N VAL A 350 38.34 37.17 -4.22
CA VAL A 350 38.89 37.57 -2.93
C VAL A 350 40.42 37.57 -2.96
N GLU A 351 41.04 36.53 -3.52
CA GLU A 351 42.51 36.44 -3.65
C GLU A 351 43.09 37.60 -4.47
N VAL A 352 42.47 37.92 -5.60
CA VAL A 352 42.88 39.04 -6.46
C VAL A 352 42.76 40.38 -5.73
N ILE A 353 41.68 40.59 -4.96
CA ILE A 353 41.51 41.82 -4.17
C ILE A 353 42.61 41.92 -3.09
N VAL A 354 42.92 40.81 -2.40
CA VAL A 354 43.99 40.79 -1.38
C VAL A 354 45.35 41.09 -2.01
N ALA A 355 45.67 40.50 -3.16
CA ALA A 355 46.91 40.77 -3.89
C ALA A 355 47.01 42.24 -4.33
N LEU A 356 45.92 42.82 -4.83
CA LEU A 356 45.88 44.24 -5.22
C LEU A 356 46.07 45.19 -4.04
N ILE A 357 45.50 44.89 -2.87
CA ILE A 357 45.70 45.73 -1.68
C ILE A 357 47.15 45.62 -1.18
N ARG A 358 47.74 44.43 -1.25
CA ARG A 358 49.09 44.16 -0.76
C ARG A 358 50.18 44.79 -1.66
N ASP A 359 50.10 44.53 -2.96
CA ASP A 359 51.17 44.86 -3.92
C ASP A 359 50.84 46.11 -4.77
N GLY A 360 49.59 46.58 -4.73
CA GLY A 360 49.13 47.76 -5.45
C GLY A 360 49.88 49.06 -5.14
N PRO A 361 50.25 49.36 -3.87
CA PRO A 361 51.02 50.56 -3.55
C PRO A 361 52.40 50.57 -4.23
N GLU A 362 53.09 49.43 -4.28
CA GLU A 362 54.41 49.32 -4.92
C GLU A 362 54.32 49.42 -6.45
N LEU A 363 53.32 48.77 -7.05
CA LEU A 363 53.08 48.84 -8.49
C LEU A 363 52.68 50.24 -8.96
N TRP A 364 51.92 51.00 -8.16
CA TRP A 364 51.53 52.37 -8.48
C TRP A 364 52.74 53.31 -8.51
N HIS A 365 53.72 53.11 -7.63
CA HIS A 365 54.96 53.88 -7.63
C HIS A 365 55.85 53.59 -8.84
N ILE A 366 55.87 52.35 -9.34
CA ILE A 366 56.63 51.95 -10.55
C ILE A 366 55.99 52.49 -11.84
N ILE A 367 54.67 52.66 -11.87
CA ILE A 367 53.94 53.17 -13.05
C ILE A 367 53.99 54.70 -13.16
N ILE A 368 54.13 55.40 -12.03
CA ILE A 368 54.17 56.88 -11.99
C ILE A 368 55.60 57.45 -12.06
N SER A 369 56.64 56.65 -11.80
CA SER A 369 58.04 57.01 -12.06
C SER A 369 58.42 56.74 -13.51
#